data_AF-A0AAJ2WA43-F1
#
_entry.id   AF-A0AAJ2WA43-F1
#
_cell.length_a   1.000
_cell.length_b   1.000
_cell.length_c   1.000
_cell.angle_alpha   90.00
_cell.angle_beta   90.00
_cell.angle_gamma   90.00
#
_symmetry.space_group_name_H-M   'P 1'
#
loop_
_entity.id
_entity.type
_entity.pdbx_description
1 polymer ?
#
loop_
_entity_poly.entity_id
_entity_poly.type
_entity_poly.pdbx_seq_one_letter_code
_entity_poly.pdbx_strand_id
1 'polypeptide(L)'
;MTAPIDADALLAGPRGRRLCLELMRHGDPASEAREHFGQLVFFASYRSAKANGVAVTLLRSSTADGPGADAPLPDPTPAELADALDRVPLPHLDDDTLTTALASTVDAAAYWQEPDGDDLLMVEPVVTRALRRVAEHVVSSPATAWWSDRTAPDQHLVEFDRPEFRTGEPPSWSVVGVRAALQQWRDARVAGEVRALRERPLDPTSSFSADWWSTPNWIGPVTTHAGPDGAPLGLRLVEDGFGDTRAHVRQLDVPPDARVIEVDGPDDWARLCREHPLEVTASHRHDWYRATGRAGAWVSPDWASVAEIADAVHVSVAGYLLTAGRSVPVDESTASVLAGWSPDETYWLTDVAASDAPATTWALDDDGRWVREA
;
A
#
# COMPACT_ATOMS: atom_id res chain seq x y z
N MET A 1 16.42 16.15 -9.56
CA MET A 1 16.78 14.76 -9.88
C MET A 1 16.65 13.98 -8.59
N THR A 2 15.53 13.29 -8.43
CA THR A 2 15.30 12.31 -7.36
C THR A 2 16.32 11.19 -7.52
N ALA A 3 16.86 10.68 -6.41
CA ALA A 3 17.85 9.61 -6.46
C ALA A 3 17.14 8.33 -6.93
N PRO A 4 17.72 7.55 -7.85
CA PRO A 4 17.13 6.30 -8.28
C PRO A 4 16.97 5.35 -7.09
N ILE A 5 15.86 4.61 -7.05
CA ILE A 5 15.59 3.58 -6.05
C ILE A 5 16.75 2.58 -6.06
N ASP A 6 17.31 2.27 -4.89
CA ASP A 6 18.32 1.23 -4.76
C ASP A 6 17.70 -0.08 -4.21
N ALA A 7 18.34 -1.21 -4.48
CA ALA A 7 17.82 -2.53 -4.11
C ALA A 7 17.75 -2.74 -2.58
N ASP A 8 18.65 -2.11 -1.82
CA ASP A 8 18.64 -2.19 -0.36
C ASP A 8 17.49 -1.38 0.25
N ALA A 9 17.22 -0.19 -0.29
CA ALA A 9 16.09 0.64 0.06
C ALA A 9 14.77 -0.07 -0.25
N LEU A 10 14.67 -0.69 -1.43
CA LEU A 10 13.48 -1.47 -1.82
C LEU A 10 13.21 -2.62 -0.85
N LEU A 11 14.25 -3.34 -0.42
CA LEU A 11 14.11 -4.46 0.51
C LEU A 11 14.02 -4.05 1.98
N ALA A 12 14.21 -2.77 2.32
CA ALA A 12 14.14 -2.29 3.70
C ALA A 12 12.70 -2.35 4.24
N GLY A 13 11.71 -2.03 3.42
CA GLY A 13 10.29 -2.02 3.76
C GLY A 13 9.56 -3.32 3.44
N PRO A 14 8.40 -3.59 4.05
CA PRO A 14 7.59 -4.77 3.73
C PRO A 14 7.07 -4.73 2.30
N ARG A 15 6.62 -3.58 1.79
CA ARG A 15 6.01 -3.49 0.45
C ARG A 15 7.01 -3.79 -0.68
N GLY A 16 8.24 -3.29 -0.62
CA GLY A 16 9.24 -3.65 -1.63
C GLY A 16 9.69 -5.11 -1.60
N ARG A 17 9.73 -5.75 -0.41
CA ARG A 17 9.92 -7.21 -0.31
C ARG A 17 8.74 -7.98 -0.90
N ARG A 18 7.52 -7.52 -0.61
CA ARG A 18 6.29 -8.12 -1.13
C ARG A 18 6.23 -8.03 -2.66
N LEU A 19 6.58 -6.89 -3.24
CA LEU A 19 6.71 -6.72 -4.69
C LEU A 19 7.67 -7.74 -5.30
N CYS A 20 8.85 -7.92 -4.71
CA CYS A 20 9.81 -8.92 -5.18
C CYS A 20 9.24 -10.35 -5.10
N LEU A 21 8.49 -10.68 -4.04
CA LEU A 21 7.81 -11.98 -3.93
C LEU A 21 6.74 -12.16 -5.02
N GLU A 22 5.89 -11.16 -5.24
CA GLU A 22 4.81 -11.22 -6.21
C GLU A 22 5.33 -11.33 -7.66
N LEU A 23 6.45 -10.67 -7.98
CA LEU A 23 7.13 -10.85 -9.27
C LEU A 23 7.58 -12.30 -9.49
N MET A 24 8.07 -12.97 -8.45
CA MET A 24 8.49 -14.37 -8.56
C MET A 24 7.32 -15.35 -8.58
N ARG A 25 6.15 -14.95 -8.07
CA ARG A 25 4.91 -15.75 -8.15
C ARG A 25 4.24 -15.65 -9.51
N HIS A 26 4.14 -14.45 -10.07
CA HIS A 26 3.31 -14.16 -11.23
C HIS A 26 4.09 -13.94 -12.53
N GLY A 27 5.37 -13.58 -12.48
CA GLY A 27 6.16 -13.25 -13.66
C GLY A 27 6.51 -14.45 -14.55
N ASP A 28 6.42 -14.26 -15.87
CA ASP A 28 6.82 -15.24 -16.90
C ASP A 28 8.34 -15.45 -16.91
N PRO A 29 8.87 -16.69 -17.07
CA PRO A 29 8.16 -17.91 -17.47
C PRO A 29 7.67 -18.80 -16.34
N ALA A 30 6.60 -19.54 -16.65
CA ALA A 30 6.24 -20.73 -15.90
C ALA A 30 7.39 -21.75 -15.94
N SER A 31 7.78 -22.24 -14.77
CA SER A 31 8.81 -23.26 -14.62
C SER A 31 8.50 -24.16 -13.44
N GLU A 32 9.01 -25.39 -13.47
CA GLU A 32 8.92 -26.32 -12.34
C GLU A 32 9.56 -25.73 -11.07
N ALA A 33 10.64 -24.94 -11.23
CA ALA A 33 11.27 -24.22 -10.14
C ALA A 33 10.32 -23.20 -9.49
N ARG A 34 9.55 -22.47 -10.30
CA ARG A 34 8.55 -21.50 -9.81
C ARG A 34 7.41 -22.20 -9.08
N GLU A 35 6.89 -23.30 -9.64
CA GLU A 35 5.83 -24.09 -8.99
C GLU A 35 6.31 -24.65 -7.65
N HIS A 36 7.52 -25.22 -7.62
CA HIS A 36 8.13 -25.71 -6.39
C HIS A 36 8.30 -24.60 -5.35
N PHE A 37 8.85 -23.45 -5.75
CA PHE A 37 8.98 -22.28 -4.89
C PHE A 37 7.61 -21.85 -4.32
N GLY A 38 6.58 -21.73 -5.16
CA GLY A 38 5.23 -21.37 -4.74
C GLY A 38 4.65 -22.34 -3.70
N GLN A 39 4.88 -23.65 -3.86
CA GLN A 39 4.48 -24.65 -2.87
C GLN A 39 5.22 -24.47 -1.53
N LEU A 40 6.53 -24.20 -1.55
CA LEU A 40 7.28 -23.95 -0.32
C LEU A 40 6.81 -22.67 0.39
N VAL A 41 6.59 -21.58 -0.36
CA VAL A 41 6.05 -20.33 0.20
C VAL A 41 4.70 -20.59 0.87
N PHE A 42 3.77 -21.30 0.22
CA PHE A 42 2.46 -21.60 0.79
C PHE A 42 2.55 -22.27 2.17
N PHE A 43 3.39 -23.30 2.32
CA PHE A 43 3.55 -23.99 3.61
C PHE A 43 4.34 -23.17 4.63
N ALA A 44 5.41 -22.47 4.21
CA ALA A 44 6.22 -21.61 5.08
C ALA A 44 5.39 -20.45 5.64
N SER A 45 4.62 -19.79 4.78
CA SER A 45 3.76 -18.65 5.11
C SER A 45 2.69 -19.04 6.12
N TYR A 46 1.96 -20.14 5.88
CA TYR A 46 0.98 -20.65 6.85
C TYR A 46 1.60 -20.94 8.22
N ARG A 47 2.79 -21.56 8.26
CA ARG A 47 3.48 -21.86 9.51
C ARG A 47 3.92 -20.60 10.23
N SER A 48 4.46 -19.63 9.50
CA SER A 48 4.85 -18.33 10.04
C SER A 48 3.65 -17.60 10.64
N ALA A 49 2.54 -17.54 9.89
CA ALA A 49 1.29 -16.97 10.38
C ALA A 49 0.74 -17.71 11.61
N LYS A 50 0.80 -19.04 11.63
CA LYS A 50 0.35 -19.85 12.78
C LYS A 50 1.22 -19.65 14.02
N ALA A 51 2.54 -19.60 13.85
CA ALA A 51 3.48 -19.37 14.96
C ALA A 51 3.28 -17.99 15.61
N ASN A 52 2.84 -17.01 14.81
CA ASN A 52 2.53 -15.66 15.26
C ASN A 52 1.04 -15.46 15.64
N GLY A 53 0.24 -16.53 15.67
CA GLY A 53 -1.17 -16.48 16.10
C GLY A 53 -2.14 -15.88 15.07
N VAL A 54 -1.68 -15.60 13.85
CA VAL A 54 -2.45 -14.98 12.75
C VAL A 54 -3.27 -16.03 11.98
N ALA A 55 -2.82 -17.29 11.93
CA ALA A 55 -3.51 -18.38 11.24
C ALA A 55 -3.83 -19.57 12.15
N VAL A 56 -4.99 -20.20 11.93
CA VAL A 56 -5.48 -21.33 12.75
C VAL A 56 -5.79 -22.59 11.94
N THR A 57 -6.20 -22.45 10.68
CA THR A 57 -6.67 -23.55 9.82
C THR A 57 -5.98 -23.51 8.46
N LEU A 58 -5.61 -24.68 7.93
CA LEU A 58 -5.13 -24.85 6.55
C LEU A 58 -6.13 -25.71 5.78
N LEU A 59 -6.69 -25.16 4.70
CA LEU A 59 -7.49 -25.93 3.75
C LEU A 59 -6.58 -26.44 2.63
N ARG A 60 -6.66 -27.74 2.36
CA ARG A 60 -5.95 -28.37 1.24
C ARG A 60 -6.90 -29.18 0.38
N SER A 61 -6.72 -29.10 -0.93
CA SER A 61 -7.33 -30.05 -1.87
C SER A 61 -6.35 -31.20 -2.06
N SER A 62 -6.77 -32.43 -1.75
CA SER A 62 -6.02 -33.63 -2.14
C SER A 62 -6.69 -34.27 -3.35
N THR A 63 -5.94 -34.51 -4.42
CA THR A 63 -6.38 -35.43 -5.46
C THR A 63 -6.41 -36.86 -4.91
N ALA A 64 -7.21 -37.75 -5.52
CA ALA A 64 -7.38 -39.13 -5.05
C ALA A 64 -6.06 -39.94 -4.98
N ASP A 65 -5.03 -39.52 -5.75
CA ASP A 65 -3.71 -40.14 -5.83
C ASP A 65 -2.61 -39.39 -5.05
N GLY A 66 -2.96 -38.33 -4.31
CA GLY A 66 -2.02 -37.53 -3.51
C GLY A 66 -1.79 -38.07 -2.10
N PRO A 67 -0.74 -37.61 -1.38
CA PRO A 67 -0.54 -37.96 0.02
C PRO A 67 -1.78 -37.57 0.84
N GLY A 68 -2.37 -38.56 1.53
CA GLY A 68 -3.67 -38.43 2.21
C GLY A 68 -3.72 -37.33 3.27
N ALA A 69 -4.92 -37.12 3.83
CA ALA A 69 -5.22 -36.13 4.87
C ALA A 69 -4.33 -36.24 6.15
N ASP A 70 -3.62 -37.35 6.31
CA ASP A 70 -2.76 -37.65 7.46
C ASP A 70 -1.25 -37.49 7.18
N ALA A 71 -0.84 -37.19 5.95
CA ALA A 71 0.57 -36.94 5.65
C ALA A 71 1.08 -35.67 6.36
N PRO A 72 2.30 -35.67 6.93
CA PRO A 72 2.87 -34.49 7.56
C PRO A 72 2.98 -33.35 6.55
N LEU A 73 2.59 -32.15 6.98
CA LEU A 73 2.74 -30.96 6.15
C LEU A 73 4.23 -30.71 5.88
N PRO A 74 4.61 -30.32 4.64
CA PRO A 74 5.96 -29.83 4.38
C PRO A 74 6.37 -28.75 5.38
N ASP A 75 7.64 -28.77 5.78
CA ASP A 75 8.25 -27.81 6.72
C ASP A 75 9.48 -27.16 6.12
N PRO A 76 9.32 -26.38 5.03
CA PRO A 76 10.45 -25.72 4.41
C PRO A 76 11.08 -24.72 5.39
N THR A 77 12.37 -24.88 5.61
CA THR A 77 13.17 -23.89 6.32
C THR A 77 13.34 -22.62 5.47
N PRO A 78 13.63 -21.45 6.10
CA PRO A 78 13.98 -20.25 5.34
C PRO A 78 15.15 -20.45 4.37
N ALA A 79 16.08 -21.35 4.68
CA ALA A 79 17.21 -21.69 3.81
C ALA A 79 16.77 -22.49 2.57
N GLU A 80 15.93 -23.51 2.73
CA GLU A 80 15.38 -24.26 1.59
C GLU A 80 14.52 -23.37 0.69
N LEU A 81 13.79 -22.43 1.28
CA LEU A 81 13.04 -21.43 0.53
C LEU A 81 13.96 -20.51 -0.26
N ALA A 82 15.02 -19.99 0.35
CA ALA A 82 16.00 -19.14 -0.33
C ALA A 82 16.69 -19.88 -1.49
N ASP A 83 17.08 -21.15 -1.28
CA ASP A 83 17.66 -22.00 -2.34
C ASP A 83 16.67 -22.26 -3.48
N ALA A 84 15.39 -22.45 -3.17
CA ALA A 84 14.34 -22.60 -4.19
C ALA A 84 14.11 -21.29 -4.94
N LEU A 85 14.04 -20.17 -4.22
CA LEU A 85 13.93 -18.83 -4.80
C LEU A 85 15.06 -18.58 -5.78
N ASP A 86 16.32 -18.86 -5.43
CA ASP A 86 17.49 -18.67 -6.29
C ASP A 86 17.45 -19.46 -7.60
N ARG A 87 16.72 -20.59 -7.63
CA ARG A 87 16.57 -21.42 -8.84
C ARG A 87 15.49 -20.94 -9.78
N VAL A 88 14.56 -20.09 -9.32
CA VAL A 88 13.52 -19.54 -10.20
C VAL A 88 14.17 -18.56 -11.17
N PRO A 89 13.94 -18.66 -12.50
CA PRO A 89 14.40 -17.64 -13.44
C PRO A 89 13.80 -16.27 -13.10
N LEU A 90 14.59 -15.20 -13.26
CA LEU A 90 14.06 -13.84 -13.13
C LEU A 90 13.05 -13.58 -14.25
N PRO A 91 11.91 -12.95 -13.94
CA PRO A 91 10.90 -12.72 -14.95
C PRO A 91 11.30 -11.63 -15.94
N HIS A 92 10.68 -11.63 -17.12
CA HIS A 92 10.71 -10.44 -17.97
C HIS A 92 9.94 -9.31 -17.28
N LEU A 93 10.53 -8.12 -17.22
CA LEU A 93 9.90 -6.95 -16.60
C LEU A 93 9.37 -6.02 -17.68
N ASP A 94 8.08 -6.17 -17.96
CA ASP A 94 7.27 -5.22 -18.70
C ASP A 94 6.26 -4.53 -17.77
N ASP A 95 5.53 -3.55 -18.30
CA ASP A 95 4.58 -2.75 -17.54
C ASP A 95 3.44 -3.60 -16.95
N ASP A 96 2.98 -4.64 -17.68
CA ASP A 96 1.89 -5.53 -17.24
C ASP A 96 2.34 -6.39 -16.05
N THR A 97 3.53 -6.98 -16.14
CA THR A 97 4.12 -7.80 -15.08
C THR A 97 4.37 -6.98 -13.81
N LEU A 98 4.95 -5.79 -13.97
CA LEU A 98 5.23 -4.88 -12.84
C LEU A 98 3.94 -4.36 -12.20
N THR A 99 2.97 -3.92 -13.01
CA THR A 99 1.70 -3.39 -12.50
C THR A 99 0.88 -4.48 -11.80
N THR A 100 0.87 -5.70 -12.34
CA THR A 100 0.19 -6.84 -11.69
C THR A 100 0.82 -7.18 -10.35
N ALA A 101 2.15 -7.28 -10.29
CA ALA A 101 2.85 -7.56 -9.03
C ALA A 101 2.68 -6.42 -8.01
N LEU A 102 2.66 -5.17 -8.47
CA LEU A 102 2.38 -4.01 -7.63
C LEU A 102 0.94 -4.04 -7.11
N ALA A 103 -0.06 -4.34 -7.93
CA ALA A 103 -1.44 -4.48 -7.51
C ALA A 103 -1.59 -5.55 -6.41
N SER A 104 -1.03 -6.75 -6.58
CA SER A 104 -1.01 -7.79 -5.54
C SER A 104 -0.31 -7.34 -4.25
N THR A 105 0.73 -6.51 -4.38
CA THR A 105 1.47 -5.95 -3.23
C THR A 105 0.66 -4.94 -2.44
N VAL A 106 -0.14 -4.14 -3.14
CA VAL A 106 -1.04 -3.13 -2.57
C VAL A 106 -2.26 -3.80 -1.94
N ASP A 107 -2.85 -4.79 -2.60
CA ASP A 107 -3.99 -5.57 -2.06
C ASP A 107 -3.62 -6.31 -0.76
N ALA A 108 -2.38 -6.78 -0.65
CA ALA A 108 -1.87 -7.41 0.56
C ALA A 108 -1.48 -6.42 1.68
N ALA A 109 -1.68 -5.11 1.52
CA ALA A 109 -1.38 -4.13 2.56
C ALA A 109 -2.43 -4.22 3.67
N ALA A 110 -1.98 -4.35 4.92
CA ALA A 110 -2.87 -4.32 6.07
C ALA A 110 -2.19 -3.70 7.29
N TYR A 111 -2.54 -2.46 7.64
CA TYR A 111 -1.88 -1.71 8.73
C TYR A 111 -2.67 -1.73 10.05
N TRP A 112 -3.75 -2.50 10.12
CA TRP A 112 -4.61 -2.69 11.30
C TRP A 112 -4.47 -4.07 11.96
N GLN A 113 -3.54 -4.89 11.44
CA GLN A 113 -3.26 -6.23 11.94
C GLN A 113 -1.77 -6.54 11.85
N GLU A 114 -1.39 -7.69 12.40
CA GLU A 114 -0.04 -8.22 12.30
C GLU A 114 0.34 -8.51 10.83
N PRO A 115 1.63 -8.42 10.46
CA PRO A 115 2.09 -8.83 9.14
C PRO A 115 1.68 -10.27 8.82
N ASP A 116 1.31 -10.50 7.57
CA ASP A 116 0.91 -11.82 7.12
C ASP A 116 2.10 -12.80 7.09
N GLY A 117 1.81 -14.08 6.85
CA GLY A 117 2.83 -15.12 6.82
C GLY A 117 3.92 -14.88 5.78
N ASP A 118 3.60 -14.24 4.66
CA ASP A 118 4.57 -13.94 3.60
C ASP A 118 5.50 -12.81 4.04
N ASP A 119 4.96 -11.72 4.58
CA ASP A 119 5.75 -10.58 5.07
C ASP A 119 6.70 -10.98 6.19
N LEU A 120 6.24 -11.83 7.12
CA LEU A 120 7.04 -12.41 8.19
C LEU A 120 8.15 -13.33 7.65
N LEU A 121 7.90 -14.04 6.55
CA LEU A 121 8.88 -14.92 5.92
C LEU A 121 9.93 -14.12 5.15
N MET A 122 9.54 -13.02 4.49
CA MET A 122 10.43 -12.23 3.65
C MET A 122 11.44 -11.40 4.46
N VAL A 123 11.18 -11.14 5.75
CA VAL A 123 12.14 -10.44 6.64
C VAL A 123 13.25 -11.36 7.18
N GLU A 124 13.14 -12.69 6.99
CA GLU A 124 14.20 -13.62 7.35
C GLU A 124 15.51 -13.32 6.59
N PRO A 125 16.66 -13.11 7.26
CA PRO A 125 17.87 -12.60 6.62
C PRO A 125 18.37 -13.41 5.42
N VAL A 126 18.15 -14.73 5.41
CA VAL A 126 18.54 -15.60 4.29
C VAL A 126 17.62 -15.41 3.08
N VAL A 127 16.32 -15.19 3.32
CA VAL A 127 15.32 -14.96 2.28
C VAL A 127 15.46 -13.55 1.70
N THR A 128 15.63 -12.52 2.55
CA THR A 128 15.90 -11.15 2.09
C THR A 128 17.16 -11.09 1.22
N ARG A 129 18.20 -11.85 1.56
CA ARG A 129 19.41 -11.94 0.73
C ARG A 129 19.13 -12.54 -0.64
N ALA A 130 18.33 -13.60 -0.73
CA ALA A 130 17.93 -14.21 -1.99
C ALA A 130 17.02 -13.29 -2.84
N LEU A 131 16.18 -12.46 -2.20
CA LEU A 131 15.38 -11.44 -2.89
C LEU A 131 16.22 -10.33 -3.53
N ARG A 132 17.46 -10.09 -3.08
CA ARG A 132 18.32 -9.01 -3.60
C ARG A 132 18.45 -9.05 -5.11
N ARG A 133 18.62 -10.23 -5.72
CA ARG A 133 18.74 -10.36 -7.18
C ARG A 133 17.48 -9.90 -7.93
N VAL A 134 16.31 -10.06 -7.30
CA VAL A 134 15.02 -9.60 -7.85
C VAL A 134 14.93 -8.09 -7.71
N ALA A 135 15.28 -7.55 -6.54
CA ALA A 135 15.32 -6.11 -6.32
C ALA A 135 16.29 -5.39 -7.26
N GLU A 136 17.50 -5.93 -7.46
CA GLU A 136 18.49 -5.44 -8.43
C GLU A 136 17.94 -5.45 -9.86
N HIS A 137 17.24 -6.53 -10.25
CA HIS A 137 16.58 -6.62 -11.55
C HIS A 137 15.51 -5.54 -11.73
N VAL A 138 14.66 -5.33 -10.72
CA VAL A 138 13.62 -4.30 -10.70
C VAL A 138 14.22 -2.89 -10.86
N VAL A 139 15.15 -2.50 -9.98
CA VAL A 139 15.69 -1.13 -10.00
C VAL A 139 16.55 -0.83 -11.23
N SER A 140 17.06 -1.87 -11.91
CA SER A 140 17.78 -1.72 -13.18
C SER A 140 16.87 -1.66 -14.40
N SER A 141 15.57 -1.98 -14.25
CA SER A 141 14.62 -2.04 -15.35
C SER A 141 14.16 -0.64 -15.78
N PRO A 142 14.26 -0.29 -17.07
CA PRO A 142 13.72 0.96 -17.59
C PRO A 142 12.22 1.14 -17.37
N ALA A 143 11.45 0.05 -17.23
CA ALA A 143 10.01 0.08 -16.96
C ALA A 143 9.67 0.65 -15.56
N THR A 144 10.66 0.80 -14.68
CA THR A 144 10.50 1.42 -13.34
C THR A 144 10.94 2.89 -13.31
N ALA A 145 11.39 3.44 -14.44
CA ALA A 145 11.97 4.80 -14.48
C ALA A 145 10.99 5.90 -14.05
N TRP A 146 9.69 5.67 -14.21
CA TRP A 146 8.61 6.59 -13.85
C TRP A 146 8.16 6.47 -12.38
N TRP A 147 8.66 5.49 -11.61
CA TRP A 147 8.17 5.24 -10.24
C TRP A 147 8.43 6.38 -9.25
N SER A 148 9.35 7.27 -9.58
CA SER A 148 9.64 8.51 -8.83
C SER A 148 9.17 9.76 -9.57
N ASP A 149 8.30 9.61 -10.56
CA ASP A 149 7.69 10.75 -11.23
C ASP A 149 6.87 11.57 -10.22
N ARG A 150 6.85 12.87 -10.49
CA ARG A 150 6.13 13.86 -9.70
C ARG A 150 4.72 14.03 -10.24
N THR A 151 3.83 14.61 -9.45
CA THR A 151 2.48 14.94 -9.94
C THR A 151 2.54 15.76 -11.23
N ALA A 152 1.80 15.32 -12.24
CA ALA A 152 1.56 16.00 -13.49
C ALA A 152 0.08 16.42 -13.61
N PRO A 153 -0.29 17.35 -14.51
CA PRO A 153 -1.68 17.79 -14.67
C PRO A 153 -2.67 16.69 -15.09
N ASP A 154 -2.21 15.59 -15.67
CA ASP A 154 -3.05 14.46 -16.04
C ASP A 154 -3.38 13.62 -14.80
N GLN A 155 -4.48 13.97 -14.13
CA GLN A 155 -4.92 13.38 -12.88
C GLN A 155 -6.34 12.83 -13.00
N HIS A 156 -6.49 11.56 -12.63
CA HIS A 156 -7.72 10.80 -12.80
C HIS A 156 -8.29 10.43 -11.43
N LEU A 157 -9.51 10.89 -11.16
CA LEU A 157 -10.34 10.47 -10.04
C LEU A 157 -11.08 9.20 -10.45
N VAL A 158 -10.95 8.14 -9.64
CA VAL A 158 -11.62 6.85 -9.84
C VAL A 158 -12.73 6.68 -8.80
N GLU A 159 -13.94 6.43 -9.27
CA GLU A 159 -15.12 6.18 -8.45
C GLU A 159 -15.66 4.77 -8.74
N PHE A 160 -15.38 3.81 -7.86
CA PHE A 160 -15.87 2.44 -8.02
C PHE A 160 -17.39 2.35 -7.84
N ASP A 161 -18.03 1.47 -8.63
CA ASP A 161 -19.48 1.24 -8.58
C ASP A 161 -19.89 0.37 -7.38
N ARG A 162 -19.69 0.90 -6.17
CA ARG A 162 -20.04 0.20 -4.92
C ARG A 162 -21.44 0.57 -4.43
N PRO A 163 -22.24 -0.40 -3.93
CA PRO A 163 -23.56 -0.14 -3.39
C PRO A 163 -23.62 0.94 -2.30
N GLU A 164 -22.60 1.03 -1.44
CA GLU A 164 -22.53 2.04 -0.38
C GLU A 164 -22.42 3.48 -0.92
N PHE A 165 -21.88 3.66 -2.12
CA PHE A 165 -21.70 4.97 -2.77
C PHE A 165 -22.81 5.29 -3.79
N ARG A 166 -23.78 4.39 -3.99
CA ARG A 166 -24.94 4.58 -4.88
C ARG A 166 -26.04 5.47 -4.31
N THR A 167 -25.90 5.99 -3.10
CA THR A 167 -26.91 6.87 -2.47
C THR A 167 -27.10 8.18 -3.23
N GLY A 168 -26.13 8.57 -4.09
CA GLY A 168 -26.15 9.81 -4.86
C GLY A 168 -25.97 11.06 -4.00
N GLU A 169 -25.73 10.91 -2.70
CA GLU A 169 -25.39 12.02 -1.82
C GLU A 169 -23.92 12.39 -2.03
N PRO A 170 -23.62 13.66 -2.27
CA PRO A 170 -22.25 14.08 -2.48
C PRO A 170 -21.46 13.91 -1.17
N PRO A 171 -20.15 13.60 -1.23
CA PRO A 171 -19.34 13.45 -0.03
C PRO A 171 -19.44 14.68 0.88
N SER A 172 -19.48 14.48 2.19
CA SER A 172 -19.69 15.59 3.15
C SER A 172 -18.72 16.75 2.96
N TRP A 173 -17.46 16.48 2.60
CA TRP A 173 -16.46 17.50 2.30
C TRP A 173 -16.83 18.39 1.12
N SER A 174 -17.52 17.88 0.11
CA SER A 174 -17.93 18.66 -1.08
C SER A 174 -19.05 19.65 -0.76
N VAL A 175 -19.77 19.44 0.35
CA VAL A 175 -20.82 20.35 0.84
C VAL A 175 -20.22 21.52 1.63
N VAL A 176 -19.21 21.24 2.46
CA VAL A 176 -18.59 22.24 3.36
C VAL A 176 -17.31 22.86 2.79
N GLY A 177 -16.73 22.28 1.74
CA GLY A 177 -15.43 22.61 1.17
C GLY A 177 -14.29 21.84 1.83
N VAL A 178 -13.26 21.47 1.06
CA VAL A 178 -12.14 20.63 1.53
C VAL A 178 -11.44 21.21 2.76
N ARG A 179 -11.14 22.52 2.76
CA ARG A 179 -10.44 23.14 3.91
C ARG A 179 -11.25 23.10 5.20
N ALA A 180 -12.57 23.32 5.13
CA ALA A 180 -13.42 23.22 6.30
C ALA A 180 -13.53 21.78 6.80
N ALA A 181 -13.59 20.81 5.88
CA ALA A 181 -13.59 19.38 6.21
C ALA A 181 -12.28 18.96 6.89
N LEU A 182 -11.12 19.43 6.41
CA LEU A 182 -9.82 19.17 7.04
C LEU A 182 -9.74 19.73 8.46
N GLN A 183 -10.30 20.92 8.71
CA GLN A 183 -10.36 21.48 10.07
C GLN A 183 -11.26 20.62 10.98
N GLN A 184 -12.42 20.17 10.49
CA GLN A 184 -13.29 19.27 11.26
C GLN A 184 -12.61 17.92 11.55
N TRP A 185 -11.86 17.39 10.59
CA TRP A 185 -11.05 16.18 10.77
C TRP A 185 -9.98 16.35 11.82
N ARG A 186 -9.26 17.48 11.81
CA ARG A 186 -8.25 17.80 12.81
C ARG A 186 -8.87 17.85 14.20
N ASP A 187 -9.97 18.57 14.35
CA ASP A 187 -10.68 18.69 15.62
C ASP A 187 -11.15 17.31 16.14
N ALA A 188 -11.66 16.46 15.23
CA ALA A 188 -12.07 15.10 15.54
C ALA A 188 -10.89 14.21 15.94
N ARG A 189 -9.73 14.31 15.27
CA ARG A 189 -8.50 13.56 15.62
C ARG A 189 -7.95 13.98 16.98
N VAL A 190 -7.89 15.28 17.27
CA VAL A 190 -7.47 15.80 18.59
C VAL A 190 -8.41 15.31 19.70
N ALA A 191 -9.73 15.40 19.49
CA ALA A 191 -10.70 14.91 20.45
C ALA A 191 -10.62 13.38 20.62
N GLY A 192 -10.42 12.66 19.52
CA GLY A 192 -10.23 11.20 19.48
C GLY A 192 -9.00 10.74 20.25
N GLU A 193 -7.89 11.47 20.13
CA GLU A 193 -6.65 11.20 20.87
C GLU A 193 -6.85 11.39 22.39
N VAL A 194 -7.49 12.49 22.79
CA VAL A 194 -7.83 12.73 24.21
C VAL A 194 -8.76 11.65 24.77
N ARG A 195 -9.73 11.19 23.98
CA ARG A 195 -10.62 10.08 24.34
C ARG A 195 -9.83 8.78 24.46
N ALA A 196 -8.97 8.49 23.49
CA ALA A 196 -8.14 7.29 23.44
C ALA A 196 -7.22 7.17 24.66
N LEU A 197 -6.64 8.27 25.12
CA LEU A 197 -5.85 8.33 26.36
C LEU A 197 -6.65 7.93 27.61
N ARG A 198 -7.96 8.21 27.65
CA ARG A 198 -8.82 7.93 28.80
C ARG A 198 -9.43 6.54 28.77
N GLU A 199 -9.81 6.07 27.59
CA GLU A 199 -10.70 4.91 27.43
C GLU A 199 -10.01 3.65 26.91
N ARG A 200 -8.91 3.78 26.15
CA ARG A 200 -8.25 2.62 25.52
C ARG A 200 -7.15 2.06 26.44
N PRO A 201 -6.89 0.74 26.43
CA PRO A 201 -5.79 0.14 27.17
C PRO A 201 -4.44 0.81 26.86
N LEU A 202 -3.54 0.82 27.85
CA LEU A 202 -2.18 1.33 27.70
C LEU A 202 -1.22 0.29 27.10
N ASP A 203 -1.48 -0.99 27.35
CA ASP A 203 -0.70 -2.09 26.79
C ASP A 203 -0.97 -2.18 25.28
N PRO A 204 0.02 -1.88 24.42
CA PRO A 204 -0.16 -1.87 22.97
C PRO A 204 -0.49 -3.26 22.40
N THR A 205 -0.23 -4.34 23.15
CA THR A 205 -0.58 -5.72 22.75
C THR A 205 -2.06 -6.05 22.93
N SER A 206 -2.84 -5.15 23.53
CA SER A 206 -4.27 -5.36 23.78
C SER A 206 -5.03 -5.55 22.47
N SER A 207 -6.07 -6.40 22.50
CA SER A 207 -6.95 -6.60 21.35
C SER A 207 -7.90 -5.40 21.16
N PHE A 208 -7.38 -4.31 20.60
CA PHE A 208 -8.11 -3.10 20.26
C PHE A 208 -7.71 -2.65 18.85
N SER A 209 -8.67 -2.25 18.03
CA SER A 209 -8.44 -1.72 16.68
C SER A 209 -9.44 -0.59 16.41
N ALA A 210 -9.01 0.48 15.74
CA ALA A 210 -9.90 1.56 15.33
C ALA A 210 -9.29 2.44 14.23
N ASP A 211 -8.29 3.23 14.60
CA ASP A 211 -7.72 4.28 13.77
C ASP A 211 -6.29 3.87 13.39
N TRP A 212 -6.08 3.56 12.11
CA TRP A 212 -4.78 3.15 11.58
C TRP A 212 -4.29 4.00 10.40
N TRP A 213 -5.19 4.74 9.74
CA TRP A 213 -4.85 5.57 8.59
C TRP A 213 -4.10 6.83 8.98
N SER A 214 -3.04 7.10 8.23
CA SER A 214 -2.31 8.37 8.25
C SER A 214 -2.88 9.43 7.30
N THR A 215 -3.66 9.02 6.30
CA THR A 215 -4.23 9.91 5.27
C THR A 215 -5.34 10.82 5.83
N PRO A 216 -5.67 11.93 5.13
CA PRO A 216 -6.88 12.71 5.42
C PRO A 216 -8.12 11.98 4.88
N ASN A 217 -8.26 10.71 5.27
CA ASN A 217 -9.29 9.78 4.85
C ASN A 217 -10.64 10.44 4.59
N TRP A 218 -11.21 10.16 3.42
CA TRP A 218 -12.52 10.65 3.01
C TRP A 218 -12.64 12.16 2.87
N ILE A 219 -11.53 12.90 2.70
CA ILE A 219 -11.55 14.36 2.54
C ILE A 219 -10.83 14.76 1.26
N GLY A 220 -11.58 15.44 0.41
CA GLY A 220 -11.10 15.95 -0.86
C GLY A 220 -11.01 14.89 -1.95
N PRO A 221 -10.76 15.31 -3.20
CA PRO A 221 -10.48 14.41 -4.30
C PRO A 221 -9.17 13.64 -4.08
N VAL A 222 -9.15 12.38 -4.51
CA VAL A 222 -7.93 11.56 -4.60
C VAL A 222 -7.75 11.15 -6.06
N THR A 223 -6.57 11.37 -6.61
CA THR A 223 -6.28 11.07 -8.02
C THR A 223 -5.00 10.30 -8.20
N THR A 224 -4.88 9.62 -9.33
CA THR A 224 -3.62 9.05 -9.80
C THR A 224 -3.33 9.51 -11.23
N HIS A 225 -2.10 9.30 -11.68
CA HIS A 225 -1.77 9.31 -13.11
C HIS A 225 -2.42 8.13 -13.84
N ALA A 226 -2.37 8.20 -15.17
CA ALA A 226 -2.52 7.04 -16.03
C ALA A 226 -1.25 6.17 -15.98
N GLY A 227 -1.42 4.85 -15.96
CA GLY A 227 -0.31 3.91 -16.10
C GLY A 227 0.23 3.85 -17.54
N PRO A 228 1.27 3.05 -17.78
CA PRO A 228 1.90 2.94 -19.12
C PRO A 228 0.96 2.45 -20.23
N ASP A 229 -0.10 1.72 -19.89
CA ASP A 229 -1.16 1.27 -20.81
C ASP A 229 -2.27 2.30 -21.03
N GLY A 230 -2.18 3.47 -20.39
CA GLY A 230 -3.13 4.57 -20.47
C GLY A 230 -4.34 4.43 -19.53
N ALA A 231 -4.46 3.35 -18.77
CA ALA A 231 -5.52 3.21 -17.77
C ALA A 231 -5.08 3.84 -16.42
N PRO A 232 -5.94 4.63 -15.76
CA PRO A 232 -5.66 5.19 -14.42
C PRO A 232 -5.14 4.15 -13.44
N LEU A 233 -4.06 4.47 -12.72
CA LEU A 233 -3.47 3.55 -11.74
C LEU A 233 -4.43 3.25 -10.57
N GLY A 234 -5.25 4.22 -10.17
CA GLY A 234 -6.29 4.05 -9.13
C GLY A 234 -7.38 3.04 -9.46
N LEU A 235 -7.44 2.49 -10.68
CA LEU A 235 -8.30 1.33 -10.99
C LEU A 235 -7.72 0.01 -10.44
N ARG A 236 -6.40 -0.06 -10.26
CA ARG A 236 -5.66 -1.30 -9.95
C ARG A 236 -4.92 -1.25 -8.62
N LEU A 237 -4.36 -0.09 -8.29
CA LEU A 237 -3.54 0.11 -7.10
C LEU A 237 -4.43 0.64 -5.98
N VAL A 238 -5.19 -0.26 -5.36
CA VAL A 238 -6.15 0.07 -4.30
C VAL A 238 -5.83 -0.74 -3.08
N GLU A 239 -5.44 -0.08 -1.99
CA GLU A 239 -5.38 -0.74 -0.67
C GLU A 239 -6.80 -1.18 -0.26
N ASP A 240 -6.91 -2.37 0.34
CA ASP A 240 -8.16 -2.91 0.87
C ASP A 240 -9.29 -2.99 -0.18
N GLY A 241 -8.93 -3.40 -1.40
CA GLY A 241 -9.86 -3.57 -2.50
C GLY A 241 -11.02 -4.51 -2.14
N PHE A 242 -12.22 -4.22 -2.65
CA PHE A 242 -13.41 -5.04 -2.41
C PHE A 242 -13.73 -5.97 -3.60
N GLY A 243 -12.74 -6.21 -4.47
CA GLY A 243 -12.92 -6.96 -5.71
C GLY A 243 -13.77 -6.19 -6.73
N ASP A 244 -13.60 -4.88 -6.80
CA ASP A 244 -14.33 -4.01 -7.71
C ASP A 244 -14.06 -4.37 -9.17
N THR A 245 -15.13 -4.47 -9.97
CA THR A 245 -15.04 -4.85 -11.40
C THR A 245 -15.54 -3.77 -12.34
N ARG A 246 -16.01 -2.64 -11.80
CA ARG A 246 -16.50 -1.49 -12.59
C ARG A 246 -16.26 -0.17 -11.86
N ALA A 247 -15.88 0.86 -12.61
CA ALA A 247 -15.63 2.18 -12.07
C ALA A 247 -15.97 3.29 -13.08
N HIS A 248 -16.18 4.50 -12.57
CA HIS A 248 -16.27 5.73 -13.35
C HIS A 248 -15.01 6.56 -13.11
N VAL A 249 -14.40 7.02 -14.19
CA VAL A 249 -13.16 7.78 -14.17
C VAL A 249 -13.41 9.19 -14.68
N ARG A 250 -12.97 10.19 -13.91
CA ARG A 250 -13.05 11.60 -14.27
C ARG A 250 -11.68 12.24 -14.19
N GLN A 251 -11.33 13.04 -15.19
CA GLN A 251 -10.14 13.87 -15.12
C GLN A 251 -10.41 15.10 -14.27
N LEU A 252 -9.42 15.56 -13.49
CA LEU A 252 -9.48 16.82 -12.77
C LEU A 252 -8.77 17.95 -13.52
N ASP A 253 -9.30 19.17 -13.41
CA ASP A 253 -8.67 20.37 -13.95
C ASP A 253 -7.68 20.91 -12.91
N VAL A 254 -6.50 20.29 -12.85
CA VAL A 254 -5.43 20.66 -11.91
C VAL A 254 -4.88 22.05 -12.26
N PRO A 255 -4.86 23.01 -11.32
CA PRO A 255 -4.24 24.31 -11.55
C PRO A 255 -2.75 24.17 -11.91
N PRO A 256 -2.25 24.88 -12.94
CA PRO A 256 -0.85 24.77 -13.35
C PRO A 256 0.15 25.27 -12.30
N ASP A 257 -0.31 26.06 -11.33
CA ASP A 257 0.44 26.60 -10.21
C ASP A 257 0.15 25.86 -8.88
N ALA A 258 -0.53 24.71 -8.93
CA ALA A 258 -0.79 23.90 -7.75
C ALA A 258 0.50 23.50 -7.04
N ARG A 259 0.55 23.74 -5.73
CA ARG A 259 1.70 23.42 -4.87
C ARG A 259 1.52 22.00 -4.34
N VAL A 260 2.29 21.07 -4.90
CA VAL A 260 2.23 19.66 -4.47
C VAL A 260 3.47 19.29 -3.66
N ILE A 261 3.25 18.72 -2.47
CA ILE A 261 4.32 18.08 -1.71
C ILE A 261 4.49 16.65 -2.22
N GLU A 262 5.71 16.31 -2.64
CA GLU A 262 6.05 14.95 -3.06
C GLU A 262 6.61 14.16 -1.89
N VAL A 263 6.12 12.94 -1.73
CA VAL A 263 6.68 11.92 -0.85
C VAL A 263 7.25 10.82 -1.73
N ASP A 264 8.55 10.87 -1.96
CA ASP A 264 9.28 9.89 -2.79
C ASP A 264 10.08 8.87 -1.95
N GLY A 265 9.90 8.90 -0.63
CA GLY A 265 10.53 7.98 0.29
C GLY A 265 10.32 8.31 1.77
N PRO A 266 10.94 7.51 2.66
CA PRO A 266 10.74 7.63 4.10
C PRO A 266 11.24 8.95 4.68
N ASP A 267 12.28 9.54 4.11
CA ASP A 267 12.84 10.82 4.57
C ASP A 267 11.90 12.00 4.28
N ASP A 268 11.23 11.99 3.12
CA ASP A 268 10.23 13.00 2.77
C ASP A 268 9.00 12.88 3.68
N TRP A 269 8.54 11.65 3.95
CA TRP A 269 7.46 11.39 4.89
C TRP A 269 7.82 11.84 6.32
N ALA A 270 9.02 11.50 6.80
CA ALA A 270 9.51 11.90 8.10
C ALA A 270 9.61 13.43 8.23
N ARG A 271 10.06 14.12 7.17
CA ARG A 271 10.10 15.58 7.12
C ARG A 271 8.69 16.18 7.22
N LEU A 272 7.74 15.68 6.43
CA LEU A 272 6.34 16.14 6.46
C LEU A 272 5.74 15.99 7.87
N CYS A 273 5.94 14.83 8.50
CA CYS A 273 5.50 14.57 9.87
C CYS A 273 6.17 15.48 10.90
N ARG A 274 7.45 15.83 10.70
CA ARG A 274 8.21 16.71 11.62
C ARG A 274 7.79 18.17 11.50
N GLU A 275 7.51 18.64 10.30
CA GLU A 275 7.13 20.03 10.02
C GLU A 275 5.65 20.29 10.37
N HIS A 276 4.79 19.28 10.20
CA HIS A 276 3.37 19.36 10.49
C HIS A 276 2.89 18.22 11.40
N PRO A 277 3.35 18.12 12.65
CA PRO A 277 3.02 17.00 13.52
C PRO A 277 1.59 17.10 14.09
N LEU A 278 0.85 16.01 14.00
CA LEU A 278 -0.36 15.74 14.78
C LEU A 278 -0.12 14.52 15.67
N GLU A 279 -0.30 14.68 16.98
CA GLU A 279 -0.17 13.60 17.96
C GLU A 279 -1.26 12.55 17.78
N VAL A 280 -0.85 11.28 17.65
CA VAL A 280 -1.76 10.15 17.43
C VAL A 280 -1.40 8.91 18.24
N THR A 281 -0.53 9.04 19.25
CA THR A 281 -0.03 7.90 20.04
C THR A 281 -1.13 7.03 20.59
N ALA A 282 -2.08 7.60 21.34
CA ALA A 282 -3.10 6.79 22.01
C ALA A 282 -4.13 6.21 21.06
N SER A 283 -4.43 6.94 19.99
CA SER A 283 -5.37 6.49 18.98
C SER A 283 -4.80 5.32 18.16
N HIS A 284 -3.53 5.40 17.73
CA HIS A 284 -2.95 4.45 16.79
C HIS A 284 -2.09 3.36 17.45
N ARG A 285 -1.78 3.46 18.76
CA ARG A 285 -0.82 2.57 19.44
C ARG A 285 -1.02 1.07 19.23
N HIS A 286 -2.25 0.59 19.07
CA HIS A 286 -2.51 -0.84 18.96
C HIS A 286 -2.28 -1.31 17.53
N ASP A 287 -2.94 -0.69 16.57
CA ASP A 287 -2.85 -1.06 15.14
C ASP A 287 -1.42 -0.86 14.61
N TRP A 288 -0.79 0.29 14.90
CA TRP A 288 0.60 0.54 14.48
C TRP A 288 1.61 -0.32 15.23
N TYR A 289 1.34 -0.72 16.47
CA TYR A 289 2.16 -1.72 17.16
C TYR A 289 2.05 -3.09 16.49
N ARG A 290 0.84 -3.54 16.14
CA ARG A 290 0.65 -4.83 15.45
C ARG A 290 1.38 -4.85 14.11
N ALA A 291 1.21 -3.80 13.32
CA ALA A 291 1.81 -3.72 11.99
C ALA A 291 3.34 -3.61 12.01
N THR A 292 3.93 -2.93 13.01
CA THR A 292 5.36 -2.57 12.99
C THR A 292 6.21 -3.18 14.12
N GLY A 293 5.58 -3.72 15.16
CA GLY A 293 6.22 -4.17 16.39
C GLY A 293 6.74 -3.05 17.30
N ARG A 294 6.63 -1.78 16.91
CA ARG A 294 7.13 -0.64 17.70
C ARG A 294 6.07 -0.17 18.70
N ALA A 295 6.48 0.04 19.95
CA ALA A 295 5.73 0.81 20.93
C ALA A 295 6.42 2.15 21.17
N GLY A 296 5.65 3.23 21.37
CA GLY A 296 6.19 4.56 21.66
C GLY A 296 5.31 5.69 21.15
N ALA A 297 5.89 6.89 21.08
CA ALA A 297 5.20 8.06 20.56
C ALA A 297 5.02 7.96 19.03
N TRP A 298 3.86 8.41 18.57
CA TRP A 298 3.43 8.36 17.18
C TRP A 298 2.86 9.71 16.74
N VAL A 299 3.25 10.14 15.54
CA VAL A 299 2.66 11.31 14.86
C VAL A 299 2.18 10.94 13.46
N SER A 300 1.20 11.71 12.99
CA SER A 300 0.76 11.75 11.59
C SER A 300 0.84 13.20 11.10
N PRO A 301 0.88 13.47 9.79
CA PRO A 301 0.77 14.84 9.31
C PRO A 301 -0.57 15.48 9.73
N ASP A 302 -0.51 16.72 10.23
CA ASP A 302 -1.68 17.57 10.45
C ASP A 302 -2.13 18.13 9.09
N TRP A 303 -3.04 17.43 8.42
CA TRP A 303 -3.45 17.77 7.05
C TRP A 303 -4.08 19.16 6.92
N ALA A 304 -4.73 19.67 7.96
CA ALA A 304 -5.21 21.05 7.97
C ALA A 304 -4.03 22.04 8.00
N SER A 305 -2.96 21.73 8.74
CA SER A 305 -1.73 22.53 8.71
C SER A 305 -0.99 22.42 7.38
N VAL A 306 -0.98 21.25 6.74
CA VAL A 306 -0.34 21.06 5.42
C VAL A 306 -1.08 21.84 4.34
N ALA A 307 -2.41 21.89 4.40
CA ALA A 307 -3.27 22.60 3.44
C ALA A 307 -3.02 24.12 3.38
N GLU A 308 -2.34 24.70 4.38
CA GLU A 308 -1.94 26.12 4.37
C GLU A 308 -0.77 26.37 3.39
N ILE A 309 0.11 25.38 3.22
CA ILE A 309 1.33 25.52 2.42
C ILE A 309 1.29 24.78 1.09
N ALA A 310 0.41 23.79 0.95
CA ALA A 310 0.28 22.95 -0.23
C ALA A 310 -1.19 22.73 -0.58
N ASP A 311 -1.43 22.54 -1.88
CA ASP A 311 -2.74 22.27 -2.44
C ASP A 311 -2.99 20.76 -2.57
N ALA A 312 -1.92 19.95 -2.58
CA ALA A 312 -1.99 18.50 -2.53
C ALA A 312 -0.72 17.87 -1.95
N VAL A 313 -0.83 16.59 -1.59
CA VAL A 313 0.32 15.72 -1.31
C VAL A 313 0.23 14.51 -2.23
N HIS A 314 1.34 14.13 -2.83
CA HIS A 314 1.46 12.99 -3.71
C HIS A 314 2.49 12.01 -3.19
N VAL A 315 2.15 10.72 -3.21
CA VAL A 315 3.07 9.63 -2.87
C VAL A 315 3.38 8.89 -4.15
N SER A 316 4.63 8.96 -4.60
CA SER A 316 5.07 8.24 -5.80
C SER A 316 5.02 6.72 -5.56
N VAL A 317 5.13 5.92 -6.63
CA VAL A 317 5.24 4.46 -6.51
C VAL A 317 6.46 4.07 -5.66
N ALA A 318 7.58 4.76 -5.86
CA ALA A 318 8.78 4.60 -5.04
C ALA A 318 8.51 4.96 -3.58
N GLY A 319 7.89 6.12 -3.34
CA GLY A 319 7.53 6.59 -2.01
C GLY A 319 6.70 5.59 -1.25
N TYR A 320 5.70 4.99 -1.91
CA TYR A 320 4.92 3.90 -1.34
C TYR A 320 5.78 2.68 -0.98
N LEU A 321 6.49 2.11 -1.95
CA LEU A 321 7.24 0.86 -1.77
C LEU A 321 8.31 0.96 -0.66
N LEU A 322 8.92 2.15 -0.51
CA LEU A 322 9.99 2.43 0.45
C LEU A 322 9.48 2.82 1.85
N THR A 323 8.22 3.23 1.96
CA THR A 323 7.69 3.88 3.18
C THR A 323 6.51 3.17 3.79
N ALA A 324 5.61 2.59 3.00
CA ALA A 324 4.36 2.03 3.48
C ALA A 324 4.58 0.83 4.42
N GLY A 325 3.84 0.80 5.53
CA GLY A 325 3.87 -0.29 6.51
C GLY A 325 5.14 -0.43 7.35
N ARG A 326 6.08 0.54 7.31
CA ARG A 326 7.24 0.56 8.22
C ARG A 326 7.05 1.60 9.31
N SER A 327 7.69 1.39 10.45
CA SER A 327 7.92 2.46 11.43
C SER A 327 8.98 3.42 10.88
N VAL A 328 8.57 4.60 10.44
CA VAL A 328 9.43 5.67 9.95
C VAL A 328 9.85 6.56 11.13
N PRO A 329 11.15 6.62 11.50
CA PRO A 329 11.61 7.54 12.54
C PRO A 329 11.41 9.00 12.12
N VAL A 330 10.76 9.80 12.97
CA VAL A 330 10.57 11.24 12.76
C VAL A 330 11.61 12.04 13.55
N ASP A 331 11.87 11.61 14.78
CA ASP A 331 12.92 12.11 15.66
C ASP A 331 13.44 10.97 16.58
N GLU A 332 14.21 11.28 17.62
CA GLU A 332 14.79 10.30 18.55
C GLU A 332 13.74 9.48 19.32
N SER A 333 12.53 10.00 19.49
CA SER A 333 11.47 9.45 20.34
C SER A 333 10.16 9.15 19.61
N THR A 334 9.96 9.77 18.44
CA THR A 334 8.71 9.73 17.69
C THR A 334 8.89 9.04 16.35
N ALA A 335 7.89 8.26 15.94
CA ALA A 335 7.82 7.68 14.61
C ALA A 335 6.46 7.93 13.96
N SER A 336 6.32 7.57 12.70
CA SER A 336 5.08 7.58 11.93
C SER A 336 4.99 6.33 11.05
N VAL A 337 3.81 6.06 10.51
CA VAL A 337 3.57 5.00 9.53
C VAL A 337 2.80 5.63 8.36
N LEU A 338 3.29 5.45 7.13
CA LEU A 338 2.49 5.72 5.94
C LEU A 338 1.52 4.54 5.77
N ALA A 339 0.24 4.81 6.01
CA ALA A 339 -0.83 3.82 6.02
C ALA A 339 -2.11 4.41 5.43
N GLY A 340 -2.76 3.68 4.53
CA GLY A 340 -4.00 4.08 3.86
C GLY A 340 -3.80 4.88 2.58
N TRP A 341 -2.61 4.79 1.98
CA TRP A 341 -2.18 5.61 0.85
C TRP A 341 -1.64 4.69 -0.25
N SER A 342 -2.36 4.57 -1.36
CA SER A 342 -1.96 3.71 -2.47
C SER A 342 -0.84 4.35 -3.30
N PRO A 343 -0.03 3.57 -4.02
CA PRO A 343 1.02 4.12 -4.86
C PRO A 343 0.46 5.07 -5.93
N ASP A 344 1.16 6.17 -6.17
CA ASP A 344 0.80 7.23 -7.13
C ASP A 344 -0.43 8.09 -6.74
N GLU A 345 -1.01 7.87 -5.55
CA GLU A 345 -2.14 8.69 -5.10
C GLU A 345 -1.70 10.12 -4.74
N THR A 346 -2.47 11.07 -5.25
CA THR A 346 -2.45 12.49 -4.89
C THR A 346 -3.72 12.83 -4.13
N TYR A 347 -3.59 13.19 -2.85
CA TYR A 347 -4.68 13.76 -2.06
C TYR A 347 -4.72 15.27 -2.21
N TRP A 348 -5.83 15.78 -2.75
CA TRP A 348 -6.05 17.21 -2.92
C TRP A 348 -6.60 17.82 -1.63
N LEU A 349 -5.84 18.74 -1.05
CA LEU A 349 -6.15 19.45 0.20
C LEU A 349 -6.93 20.77 -0.05
N THR A 350 -7.36 20.98 -1.28
CA THR A 350 -8.22 22.08 -1.73
C THR A 350 -9.32 21.53 -2.64
N ASP A 351 -10.37 22.33 -2.86
CA ASP A 351 -11.37 22.02 -3.86
C ASP A 351 -10.73 22.07 -5.26
N VAL A 352 -10.86 20.98 -6.03
CA VAL A 352 -10.40 20.90 -7.43
C VAL A 352 -11.60 20.58 -8.30
N ALA A 353 -11.79 21.41 -9.33
CA ALA A 353 -12.86 21.18 -10.29
C ALA A 353 -12.55 19.94 -11.12
N ALA A 354 -13.55 19.12 -11.33
CA ALA A 354 -13.44 18.05 -12.29
C ALA A 354 -13.69 18.61 -13.69
N SER A 355 -13.00 18.04 -14.68
CA SER A 355 -13.05 18.49 -16.05
C SER A 355 -14.46 18.43 -16.63
N ASP A 356 -14.73 19.31 -17.60
CA ASP A 356 -15.99 19.35 -18.38
C ASP A 356 -16.20 18.08 -19.22
N ALA A 357 -15.15 17.26 -19.40
CA ALA A 357 -15.25 15.97 -20.06
C ALA A 357 -16.17 15.01 -19.28
N PRO A 358 -17.04 14.24 -19.97
CA PRO A 358 -17.87 13.26 -19.30
C PRO A 358 -17.02 12.18 -18.65
N ALA A 359 -17.50 11.64 -17.52
CA ALA A 359 -16.89 10.48 -16.90
C ALA A 359 -16.83 9.32 -17.90
N THR A 360 -15.73 8.58 -17.87
CA THR A 360 -15.54 7.37 -18.68
C THR A 360 -15.78 6.16 -17.80
N THR A 361 -16.56 5.20 -18.28
CA THR A 361 -16.79 3.96 -17.54
C THR A 361 -15.71 2.95 -17.92
N TRP A 362 -15.19 2.27 -16.91
CA TRP A 362 -14.22 1.20 -17.05
C TRP A 362 -14.78 -0.07 -16.40
N ALA A 363 -14.45 -1.22 -16.98
CA ALA A 363 -14.81 -2.52 -16.46
C ALA A 363 -13.61 -3.47 -16.53
N LEU A 364 -13.55 -4.40 -15.58
CA LEU A 364 -12.59 -5.49 -15.59
C LEU A 364 -13.07 -6.55 -16.60
N ASP A 365 -12.21 -6.92 -17.54
CA ASP A 365 -12.50 -7.99 -18.51
C ASP A 365 -12.20 -9.39 -17.94
N ASP A 366 -12.48 -10.43 -18.73
CA ASP A 366 -12.27 -11.83 -18.35
C ASP A 366 -10.78 -12.17 -18.14
N ASP A 367 -9.86 -11.38 -18.70
CA ASP A 367 -8.41 -11.52 -18.53
C ASP A 367 -7.89 -10.73 -17.32
N GLY A 368 -8.77 -10.07 -16.56
CA GLY A 368 -8.41 -9.28 -15.39
C GLY A 368 -7.83 -7.90 -15.73
N ARG A 369 -8.08 -7.38 -16.94
CA ARG A 369 -7.61 -6.07 -17.39
C ARG A 369 -8.74 -5.05 -17.36
N TRP A 370 -8.42 -3.84 -16.95
CA TRP A 370 -9.37 -2.73 -16.99
C TRP A 370 -9.46 -2.19 -18.41
N VAL A 371 -10.66 -2.23 -18.98
CA VAL A 371 -10.97 -1.73 -20.31
C VAL A 371 -12.04 -0.66 -20.25
N ARG A 372 -11.90 0.36 -21.08
CA ARG A 372 -12.90 1.41 -21.21
C ARG A 372 -14.14 0.87 -21.91
N GLU A 373 -15.31 1.05 -21.31
CA GLU A 373 -16.59 0.76 -21.95
C GLU A 373 -16.87 1.79 -23.05
N ALA A 374 -17.47 1.32 -24.15
CA ALA A 374 -17.76 2.12 -25.34
C ALA A 374 -18.93 3.10 -25.16
#